data_AF-A0A6N6WLN8-F1
#
_entry.id   AF-A0A6N6WLN8-F1
#
_cell.length_a   1.000
_cell.length_b   1.000
_cell.length_c   1.000
_cell.angle_alpha   90.00
_cell.angle_beta   90.00
_cell.angle_gamma   90.00
#
_symmetry.space_group_name_H-M   'P 1'
#
loop_
_entity.id
_entity.type
_entity.pdbx_description
1 polymer ?
#
loop_
_entity_poly.entity_id
_entity_poly.type
_entity_poly.pdbx_seq_one_letter_code
_entity_poly.pdbx_strand_id
1 'polypeptide(L)'
;MTKLIRRASAEARAFRNKDADAGDTTLSKQKAVRNKKRVLHDDDLHDAPQIEAPRKPRFAPVTFSEEGGVRFLHFGTEWVQGAMRLRKPDHIELEYAQQMMAWLLFIETPKRIVQLGLGAAALTKFAHRFLKRAKVEAVELNPAVVVAARTMFELPHDDVRLTVHEMDAWDFVNDRANHGTIGALQIDVYDATARGPVLDSVGFYRAVRACLTEAGVVTVNLFGDHPSFVRNMKRLNEAFDGRVVALPEVHDGNRIAIAFSGPALDVPFTTLQARAKLIEAELGLPARKWIKGLQESTGQNGSSFSI
;
A
#
# COMPACT_ATOMS: atom_id res chain seq x y z
N MET A 1 -31.77 8.35 -7.13
CA MET A 1 -30.75 8.63 -8.16
C MET A 1 -29.39 8.31 -7.54
N THR A 2 -29.01 7.03 -7.55
CA THR A 2 -27.96 6.46 -6.69
C THR A 2 -26.87 5.87 -7.58
N LYS A 3 -26.07 6.74 -8.21
CA LYS A 3 -24.91 6.35 -9.02
C LYS A 3 -23.92 7.49 -9.04
N LEU A 4 -22.99 7.59 -8.09
CA LEU A 4 -21.82 8.47 -8.28
C LEU A 4 -20.53 8.10 -7.53
N ILE A 5 -20.49 7.01 -6.76
CA ILE A 5 -19.23 6.54 -6.14
C ILE A 5 -18.88 5.17 -6.69
N ARG A 6 -18.03 5.13 -7.72
CA ARG A 6 -17.36 3.90 -8.14
C ARG A 6 -16.08 3.75 -7.33
N ARG A 7 -16.00 2.65 -6.58
CA ARG A 7 -14.81 2.24 -5.83
C ARG A 7 -13.91 1.43 -6.75
N ALA A 8 -12.59 1.56 -6.59
CA ALA A 8 -11.53 1.11 -7.50
C ALA A 8 -11.72 -0.30 -8.13
N SER A 9 -12.44 -1.21 -7.45
CA SER A 9 -12.90 -2.51 -7.96
C SER A 9 -13.64 -2.51 -9.32
N ALA A 10 -14.27 -1.41 -9.75
CA ALA A 10 -15.10 -1.44 -10.96
C ALA A 10 -14.33 -1.61 -12.28
N GLU A 11 -13.01 -1.36 -12.34
CA GLU A 11 -12.20 -1.70 -13.52
C GLU A 11 -12.07 -3.23 -13.71
N ALA A 12 -11.98 -4.03 -12.64
CA ALA A 12 -11.91 -5.50 -12.75
C ALA A 12 -13.18 -6.09 -13.40
N ARG A 13 -14.34 -5.44 -13.22
CA ARG A 13 -15.59 -5.79 -13.92
C ARG A 13 -15.64 -5.29 -15.36
N ALA A 14 -15.02 -4.15 -15.66
CA ALA A 14 -15.01 -3.57 -17.01
C ALA A 14 -14.13 -4.39 -17.99
N PHE A 15 -13.06 -5.04 -17.50
CA PHE A 15 -12.25 -5.95 -18.31
C PHE A 15 -12.95 -7.29 -18.59
N ARG A 16 -13.74 -7.78 -17.63
CA ARG A 16 -14.53 -9.02 -17.80
C ARG A 16 -15.55 -8.92 -18.95
N ASN A 17 -16.07 -7.73 -19.22
CA ASN A 17 -16.98 -7.48 -20.35
C ASN A 17 -16.26 -7.21 -21.69
N LYS A 18 -14.97 -6.84 -21.69
CA LYS A 18 -14.21 -6.64 -22.94
C LYS A 18 -13.68 -7.97 -23.50
N ASP A 19 -13.37 -8.93 -22.64
CA ASP A 19 -12.90 -10.25 -23.07
C ASP A 19 -14.06 -11.19 -23.51
N ALA A 20 -15.31 -10.85 -23.18
CA ALA A 20 -16.50 -11.60 -23.57
C ALA A 20 -17.08 -11.20 -24.95
N ASP A 21 -16.64 -10.07 -25.52
CA ASP A 21 -17.23 -9.47 -26.73
C ASP A 21 -16.30 -9.54 -27.97
N ALA A 22 -15.17 -10.25 -27.87
CA ALA A 22 -14.27 -10.50 -29.00
C ALA A 22 -14.55 -11.88 -29.63
N GLY A 23 -15.77 -12.05 -30.16
CA GLY A 23 -16.12 -13.13 -31.06
C GLY A 23 -15.77 -12.78 -32.51
N ASP A 24 -14.97 -13.64 -33.13
CA ASP A 24 -14.76 -13.83 -34.57
C ASP A 24 -14.26 -12.63 -35.41
N THR A 25 -12.98 -12.68 -35.78
CA THR A 25 -12.53 -12.22 -37.10
C THR A 25 -11.24 -12.96 -37.48
N THR A 26 -11.39 -13.84 -38.48
CA THR A 26 -10.30 -14.43 -39.27
C THR A 26 -9.45 -13.34 -39.91
N LEU A 27 -8.11 -13.50 -39.95
CA LEU A 27 -7.24 -13.00 -41.04
C LEU A 27 -5.80 -13.55 -40.97
N SER A 28 -5.45 -14.28 -42.05
CA SER A 28 -4.17 -14.50 -42.74
C SER A 28 -2.82 -14.53 -41.99
N LYS A 29 -2.14 -15.68 -42.12
CA LYS A 29 -0.71 -15.91 -41.91
C LYS A 29 0.15 -15.15 -42.95
N GLN A 30 1.17 -14.43 -42.50
CA GLN A 30 2.41 -14.26 -43.26
C GLN A 30 3.63 -14.46 -42.35
N LYS A 31 4.51 -15.37 -42.77
CA LYS A 31 5.83 -15.64 -42.17
C LYS A 31 6.83 -14.58 -42.64
N ALA A 32 7.70 -14.13 -41.74
CA ALA A 32 8.99 -13.54 -42.11
C ALA A 32 10.06 -13.92 -41.07
N VAL A 33 11.31 -13.86 -41.53
CA VAL A 33 12.43 -14.75 -41.18
C VAL A 33 13.30 -14.20 -40.04
N ARG A 34 14.02 -15.12 -39.40
CA ARG A 34 14.93 -14.99 -38.26
C ARG A 34 16.22 -14.21 -38.59
N ASN A 35 16.80 -13.60 -37.55
CA ASN A 35 18.24 -13.41 -37.24
C ASN A 35 18.92 -12.05 -37.51
N LYS A 36 19.33 -11.33 -36.45
CA LYS A 36 20.75 -11.09 -36.08
C LYS A 36 20.89 -10.34 -34.73
N LYS A 37 21.79 -10.83 -33.88
CA LYS A 37 22.34 -10.14 -32.69
C LYS A 37 22.97 -8.82 -33.13
N ARG A 38 22.61 -7.72 -32.47
CA ARG A 38 23.33 -6.44 -32.56
C ARG A 38 24.12 -6.26 -31.25
N VAL A 39 25.44 -6.28 -31.37
CA VAL A 39 26.37 -5.94 -30.29
C VAL A 39 26.37 -4.42 -30.18
N LEU A 40 26.15 -3.88 -28.98
CA LEU A 40 26.19 -2.45 -28.70
C LEU A 40 27.65 -2.04 -28.51
N HIS A 41 28.12 -1.06 -29.28
CA HIS A 41 29.41 -0.39 -29.08
C HIS A 41 29.22 0.85 -28.20
N ASP A 42 30.22 1.16 -27.39
CA ASP A 42 30.24 2.26 -26.39
C ASP A 42 30.10 3.67 -27.02
N ASP A 43 30.26 3.81 -28.34
CA ASP A 43 30.23 5.09 -29.06
C ASP A 43 28.80 5.63 -29.35
N ASP A 44 27.74 4.85 -29.12
CA ASP A 44 26.34 5.26 -29.37
C ASP A 44 25.74 6.17 -28.26
N LEU A 45 26.53 6.56 -27.24
CA LEU A 45 26.07 7.34 -26.09
C LEU A 45 26.27 8.87 -26.23
N HIS A 46 26.92 9.35 -27.30
CA HIS A 46 27.16 10.79 -27.49
C HIS A 46 25.95 11.59 -28.00
N ASP A 47 24.94 10.91 -28.57
CA ASP A 47 23.69 11.53 -29.05
C ASP A 47 22.49 11.28 -28.11
N ALA A 48 22.72 10.76 -26.91
CA ALA A 48 21.66 10.63 -25.92
C ALA A 48 21.23 12.04 -25.45
N PRO A 49 19.95 12.44 -25.62
CA PRO A 49 19.51 13.77 -25.22
C PRO A 49 19.74 13.96 -23.72
N GLN A 50 20.63 14.88 -23.36
CA GLN A 50 20.78 15.34 -21.99
C GLN A 50 19.43 15.94 -21.55
N ILE A 51 18.75 15.23 -20.64
CA ILE A 51 17.53 15.77 -20.02
C ILE A 51 17.97 16.88 -19.07
N GLU A 52 17.93 18.12 -19.56
CA GLU A 52 18.13 19.32 -18.75
C GLU A 52 17.04 19.39 -17.66
N ALA A 53 17.46 19.12 -16.42
CA ALA A 53 16.69 19.12 -15.18
C ALA A 53 15.50 18.13 -15.10
N PRO A 54 15.33 17.43 -13.96
CA PRO A 54 14.15 16.59 -13.75
C PRO A 54 12.89 17.46 -13.82
N ARG A 55 11.99 17.15 -14.76
CA ARG A 55 10.70 17.85 -14.89
C ARG A 55 9.93 17.73 -13.57
N LYS A 56 9.41 18.86 -13.07
CA LYS A 56 8.52 18.85 -11.90
C LYS A 56 7.37 17.86 -12.14
N PRO A 57 7.10 16.93 -11.20
CA PRO A 57 6.00 15.99 -11.34
C PRO A 57 4.68 16.75 -11.48
N ARG A 58 3.85 16.33 -12.45
CA ARG A 58 2.50 16.86 -12.63
C ARG A 58 1.54 15.97 -11.86
N PHE A 59 0.87 16.55 -10.87
CA PHE A 59 -0.12 15.83 -10.05
C PHE A 59 -1.53 16.02 -10.60
N ALA A 60 -2.38 15.00 -10.41
CA ALA A 60 -3.80 15.16 -10.66
C ALA A 60 -4.43 16.12 -9.64
N PRO A 61 -5.54 16.80 -10.01
CA PRO A 61 -6.26 17.66 -9.07
C PRO A 61 -6.75 16.88 -7.85
N VAL A 62 -6.50 17.42 -6.67
CA VAL A 62 -7.06 16.90 -5.42
C VAL A 62 -8.49 17.42 -5.29
N THR A 63 -9.47 16.51 -5.28
CA THR A 63 -10.90 16.84 -5.13
C THR A 63 -11.52 16.02 -4.00
N PHE A 64 -12.69 16.47 -3.53
CA PHE A 64 -13.41 15.81 -2.43
C PHE A 64 -14.90 15.75 -2.71
N SER A 65 -15.55 14.72 -2.15
CA SER A 65 -16.99 14.57 -2.12
C SER A 65 -17.45 14.19 -0.71
N GLU A 66 -18.72 14.45 -0.40
CA GLU A 66 -19.31 14.07 0.88
C GLU A 66 -20.61 13.31 0.65
N GLU A 67 -20.74 12.13 1.26
CA GLU A 67 -21.95 11.33 1.23
C GLU A 67 -22.09 10.57 2.56
N GLY A 68 -23.30 10.53 3.13
CA GLY A 68 -23.58 9.75 4.34
C GLY A 68 -22.74 10.14 5.57
N GLY A 69 -22.28 11.39 5.67
CA GLY A 69 -21.40 11.87 6.74
C GLY A 69 -19.95 11.38 6.63
N VAL A 70 -19.55 10.93 5.44
CA VAL A 70 -18.18 10.55 5.10
C VAL A 70 -17.67 11.48 4.01
N ARG A 71 -16.46 12.01 4.20
CA ARG A 71 -15.72 12.78 3.20
C ARG A 71 -14.74 11.85 2.48
N PHE A 72 -14.75 11.91 1.16
CA PHE A 72 -13.90 11.10 0.29
C PHE A 72 -12.84 11.96 -0.41
N LEU A 73 -11.63 11.44 -0.53
CA LEU A 73 -10.53 12.01 -1.30
C LEU A 73 -10.51 11.40 -2.69
N HIS A 74 -10.27 12.23 -3.71
CA HIS A 74 -10.17 11.84 -5.10
C HIS A 74 -8.99 12.54 -5.80
N PHE A 75 -8.46 11.91 -6.86
CA PHE A 75 -7.39 12.46 -7.70
C PHE A 75 -7.88 12.66 -9.14
N GLY A 76 -8.67 13.71 -9.36
CA GLY A 76 -9.19 14.08 -10.69
C GLY A 76 -10.10 13.04 -11.35
N THR A 77 -10.47 11.98 -10.62
CA THR A 77 -11.30 10.85 -11.07
C THR A 77 -12.39 10.54 -10.05
N GLU A 78 -13.35 9.68 -10.41
CA GLU A 78 -14.41 9.24 -9.48
C GLU A 78 -13.91 8.28 -8.39
N TRP A 79 -12.67 7.79 -8.51
CA TRP A 79 -12.12 6.78 -7.63
C TRP A 79 -11.80 7.33 -6.24
N VAL A 80 -12.22 6.58 -5.23
CA VAL A 80 -11.93 6.89 -3.82
C VAL A 80 -10.49 6.53 -3.51
N GLN A 81 -9.71 7.54 -3.12
CA GLN A 81 -8.30 7.43 -2.70
C GLN A 81 -8.14 7.39 -1.18
N GLY A 82 -9.19 7.79 -0.45
CA GLY A 82 -9.21 7.81 1.01
C GLY A 82 -10.56 8.29 1.51
N ALA A 83 -10.85 8.04 2.78
CA ALA A 83 -12.11 8.47 3.38
C ALA A 83 -11.94 8.84 4.86
N MET A 84 -12.80 9.74 5.34
CA MET A 84 -12.91 10.11 6.74
C MET A 84 -14.36 10.32 7.13
N ARG A 85 -14.78 9.70 8.23
CA ARG A 85 -16.08 9.97 8.83
C ARG A 85 -16.04 11.27 9.60
N LEU A 86 -16.90 12.23 9.24
CA LEU A 86 -16.92 13.57 9.85
C LEU A 86 -17.16 13.54 11.36
N ARG A 87 -17.97 12.60 11.85
CA ARG A 87 -18.27 12.47 13.29
C ARG A 87 -17.25 11.63 14.06
N LYS A 88 -16.35 10.93 13.37
CA LYS A 88 -15.34 10.03 13.95
C LYS A 88 -14.06 10.11 13.12
N PRO A 89 -13.38 11.27 13.10
CA PRO A 89 -12.29 11.56 12.16
C PRO A 89 -11.08 10.64 12.37
N ASP A 90 -10.85 10.19 13.61
CA ASP A 90 -9.77 9.26 13.95
C ASP A 90 -10.08 7.80 13.62
N HIS A 91 -11.33 7.46 13.24
CA HIS A 91 -11.68 6.09 12.85
C HIS A 91 -11.25 5.82 11.40
N ILE A 92 -10.63 4.66 11.18
CA ILE A 92 -10.29 4.21 9.83
C ILE A 92 -11.56 3.71 9.14
N GLU A 93 -12.10 4.49 8.21
CA GLU A 93 -13.37 4.20 7.53
C GLU A 93 -13.29 3.08 6.50
N LEU A 94 -12.17 2.96 5.78
CA LEU A 94 -12.01 1.98 4.70
C LEU A 94 -11.49 0.64 5.23
N GLU A 95 -12.10 -0.46 4.80
CA GLU A 95 -11.78 -1.81 5.28
C GLU A 95 -10.33 -2.23 4.97
N TYR A 96 -9.83 -1.93 3.77
CA TYR A 96 -8.43 -2.22 3.43
C TYR A 96 -7.47 -1.46 4.34
N ALA A 97 -7.78 -0.21 4.68
CA ALA A 97 -6.95 0.61 5.56
C ALA A 97 -6.97 0.06 6.99
N GLN A 98 -8.10 -0.51 7.44
CA GLN A 98 -8.11 -1.25 8.71
C GLN A 98 -7.18 -2.46 8.64
N GLN A 99 -7.22 -3.23 7.55
CA GLN A 99 -6.33 -4.38 7.35
C GLN A 99 -4.84 -3.99 7.24
N MET A 100 -4.52 -2.79 6.76
CA MET A 100 -3.15 -2.26 6.77
C MET A 100 -2.55 -2.16 8.18
N MET A 101 -3.36 -2.23 9.23
CA MET A 101 -2.93 -2.29 10.64
C MET A 101 -2.70 -3.72 11.16
N ALA A 102 -2.84 -4.75 10.33
CA ALA A 102 -2.67 -6.16 10.74
C ALA A 102 -1.28 -6.49 11.28
N TRP A 103 -0.26 -5.64 11.04
CA TRP A 103 1.05 -5.75 11.67
C TRP A 103 0.99 -5.74 13.21
N LEU A 104 -0.04 -5.13 13.81
CA LEU A 104 -0.28 -5.11 15.26
C LEU A 104 -0.48 -6.52 15.86
N LEU A 105 -0.81 -7.52 15.03
CA LEU A 105 -0.90 -8.91 15.49
C LEU A 105 0.46 -9.52 15.82
N PHE A 106 1.54 -8.99 15.22
CA PHE A 106 2.85 -9.64 15.22
C PHE A 106 3.85 -8.93 16.12
N ILE A 107 3.78 -7.59 16.19
CA ILE A 107 4.71 -6.77 16.98
C ILE A 107 3.93 -5.83 17.91
N GLU A 108 4.51 -5.56 19.08
CA GLU A 108 4.07 -4.44 19.91
C GLU A 108 4.31 -3.10 19.22
N THR A 109 3.67 -2.03 19.68
CA THR A 109 3.86 -0.68 19.12
C THR A 109 5.35 -0.32 19.07
N PRO A 110 5.95 -0.20 17.87
CA PRO A 110 7.36 0.12 17.74
C PRO A 110 7.61 1.61 18.04
N LYS A 111 8.86 1.97 18.28
CA LYS A 111 9.25 3.37 18.50
C LYS A 111 9.03 4.25 17.27
N ARG A 112 9.09 3.68 16.07
CA ARG A 112 8.96 4.39 14.79
C ARG A 112 8.03 3.63 13.83
N ILE A 113 7.03 4.33 13.31
CA ILE A 113 6.06 3.87 12.32
C ILE A 113 6.13 4.81 11.14
N VAL A 114 6.21 4.27 9.92
CA VAL A 114 6.30 5.08 8.69
C VAL A 114 5.23 4.66 7.69
N GLN A 115 4.54 5.63 7.10
CA GLN A 115 3.63 5.44 5.99
C GLN A 115 4.20 6.07 4.71
N LEU A 116 4.30 5.29 3.64
CA LEU A 116 4.60 5.77 2.30
C LEU A 116 3.27 5.98 1.56
N GLY A 117 2.99 7.23 1.18
CA GLY A 117 1.70 7.71 0.68
C GLY A 117 0.78 8.15 1.82
N LEU A 118 0.35 9.42 1.83
CA LEU A 118 -0.44 9.98 2.94
C LEU A 118 -1.95 9.79 2.75
N GLY A 119 -2.45 10.03 1.52
CA GLY A 119 -3.88 9.97 1.20
C GLY A 119 -4.73 10.85 2.11
N ALA A 120 -5.87 10.34 2.59
CA ALA A 120 -6.73 11.01 3.58
C ALA A 120 -6.16 10.97 5.02
N ALA A 121 -4.88 10.60 5.16
CA ALA A 121 -4.14 10.48 6.41
C ALA A 121 -4.74 9.53 7.45
N ALA A 122 -5.63 8.60 7.04
CA ALA A 122 -6.35 7.71 7.95
C ALA A 122 -5.40 6.86 8.83
N LEU A 123 -4.41 6.21 8.23
CA LEU A 123 -3.43 5.40 8.94
C LEU A 123 -2.51 6.27 9.82
N THR A 124 -1.95 7.35 9.25
CA THR A 124 -1.07 8.30 9.96
C THR A 124 -1.75 8.89 11.20
N LYS A 125 -2.95 9.47 11.05
CA LYS A 125 -3.64 10.09 12.19
C LYS A 125 -4.10 9.07 13.22
N PHE A 126 -4.52 7.88 12.78
CA PHE A 126 -4.88 6.78 13.68
C PHE A 126 -3.68 6.35 14.53
N ALA A 127 -2.55 6.06 13.88
CA ALA A 127 -1.32 5.69 14.57
C ALA A 127 -0.87 6.80 15.53
N HIS A 128 -0.92 8.06 15.09
CA HIS A 128 -0.61 9.19 15.96
C HIS A 128 -1.54 9.21 17.18
N ARG A 129 -2.86 9.16 16.98
CA ARG A 129 -3.85 9.28 18.06
C ARG A 129 -3.75 8.16 19.10
N PHE A 130 -3.64 6.92 18.65
CA PHE A 130 -3.81 5.74 19.51
C PHE A 130 -2.49 5.08 19.91
N LEU A 131 -1.44 5.15 19.08
CA LEU A 131 -0.16 4.51 19.33
C LEU A 131 0.83 5.51 19.94
N LYS A 132 0.52 5.97 21.15
CA LYS A 132 1.18 7.10 21.83
C LYS A 132 2.69 6.94 22.06
N ARG A 133 3.20 5.71 22.05
CA ARG A 133 4.62 5.38 22.24
C ARG A 133 5.45 5.47 20.96
N ALA A 134 4.81 5.61 19.80
CA ALA A 134 5.48 5.73 18.51
C ALA A 134 5.69 7.18 18.10
N LYS A 135 6.81 7.43 17.43
CA LYS A 135 6.93 8.49 16.42
C LYS A 135 6.32 7.97 15.12
N VAL A 136 5.43 8.75 14.52
CA VAL A 136 4.69 8.44 13.30
C VAL A 136 5.13 9.40 12.22
N GLU A 137 5.52 8.86 11.08
CA GLU A 137 5.95 9.65 9.93
C GLU A 137 5.15 9.25 8.69
N ALA A 138 4.83 10.20 7.84
CA ALA A 138 4.26 9.95 6.52
C ALA A 138 5.11 10.59 5.45
N VAL A 139 5.22 9.95 4.29
CA VAL A 139 5.95 10.43 3.12
C VAL A 139 4.96 10.61 1.99
N GLU A 140 4.81 11.84 1.51
CA GLU A 140 3.86 12.19 0.45
C GLU A 140 4.55 13.02 -0.62
N LEU A 141 4.39 12.61 -1.88
CA LEU A 141 5.02 13.29 -3.01
C LEU A 141 4.24 14.53 -3.45
N ASN A 142 2.90 14.50 -3.32
CA ASN A 142 2.03 15.57 -3.78
C ASN A 142 1.71 16.57 -2.64
N PRO A 143 2.25 17.81 -2.67
CA PRO A 143 2.02 18.80 -1.62
C PRO A 143 0.52 19.15 -1.46
N ALA A 144 -0.28 19.04 -2.53
CA ALA A 144 -1.72 19.28 -2.43
C ALA A 144 -2.44 18.23 -1.57
N VAL A 145 -1.92 16.99 -1.52
CA VAL A 145 -2.43 15.94 -0.63
C VAL A 145 -2.10 16.27 0.82
N VAL A 146 -0.90 16.77 1.10
CA VAL A 146 -0.51 17.22 2.45
C VAL A 146 -1.42 18.36 2.92
N VAL A 147 -1.64 19.37 2.09
CA VAL A 147 -2.57 20.47 2.40
C VAL A 147 -3.98 19.94 2.66
N ALA A 148 -4.50 19.07 1.79
CA ALA A 148 -5.82 18.48 1.97
C ALA A 148 -5.91 17.63 3.25
N ALA A 149 -4.89 16.85 3.58
CA ALA A 149 -4.86 16.04 4.78
C ALA A 149 -5.02 16.90 6.06
N ARG A 150 -4.33 18.05 6.12
CA ARG A 150 -4.44 18.97 7.28
C ARG A 150 -5.77 19.71 7.31
N THR A 151 -6.19 20.26 6.16
CA THR A 151 -7.33 21.21 6.10
C THR A 151 -8.68 20.51 5.98
N MET A 152 -8.72 19.33 5.34
CA MET A 152 -9.95 18.61 5.00
C MET A 152 -10.05 17.24 5.66
N PHE A 153 -8.96 16.65 6.17
CA PHE A 153 -8.99 15.30 6.78
C PHE A 153 -8.47 15.24 8.22
N GLU A 154 -8.43 16.40 8.88
CA GLU A 154 -8.16 16.54 10.32
C GLU A 154 -6.83 15.92 10.79
N LEU A 155 -5.83 15.87 9.91
CA LEU A 155 -4.47 15.57 10.35
C LEU A 155 -3.94 16.77 11.16
N PRO A 156 -3.65 16.62 12.47
CA PRO A 156 -3.12 17.72 13.30
C PRO A 156 -1.76 18.16 12.76
N HIS A 157 -1.29 19.39 13.01
CA HIS A 157 0.07 19.81 12.64
C HIS A 157 1.17 18.90 13.23
N ASP A 158 2.35 18.95 12.61
CA ASP A 158 3.51 18.21 13.09
C ASP A 158 3.91 18.62 14.50
N ASP A 159 4.36 17.64 15.27
CA ASP A 159 4.81 17.78 16.64
C ASP A 159 6.00 16.84 16.91
N VAL A 160 6.35 16.65 18.17
CA VAL A 160 7.49 15.78 18.56
C VAL A 160 7.30 14.30 18.16
N ARG A 161 6.07 13.86 17.86
CA ARG A 161 5.75 12.49 17.44
C ARG A 161 5.21 12.39 16.03
N LEU A 162 4.72 13.45 15.40
CA LEU A 162 4.21 13.44 14.03
C LEU A 162 5.11 14.24 13.09
N THR A 163 5.51 13.63 11.98
CA THR A 163 6.21 14.34 10.90
C THR A 163 5.64 13.94 9.54
N VAL A 164 5.34 14.90 8.67
CA VAL A 164 5.01 14.63 7.26
C VAL A 164 6.11 15.16 6.36
N HIS A 165 6.69 14.27 5.56
CA HIS A 165 7.76 14.57 4.62
C HIS A 165 7.17 14.76 3.22
N GLU A 166 7.36 15.94 2.65
CA GLU A 166 7.04 16.22 1.24
C GLU A 166 8.22 15.76 0.35
N MET A 167 8.28 14.46 0.05
CA MET A 167 9.38 13.87 -0.74
C MET A 167 8.97 12.56 -1.43
N ASP A 168 9.84 12.08 -2.33
CA ASP A 168 9.66 10.78 -2.97
C ASP A 168 9.92 9.63 -1.99
N ALA A 169 9.06 8.63 -2.00
CA ALA A 169 9.19 7.44 -1.18
C ALA A 169 10.44 6.61 -1.53
N TRP A 170 10.88 6.62 -2.79
CA TRP A 170 12.14 6.03 -3.23
C TRP A 170 13.34 6.72 -2.56
N ASP A 171 13.35 8.04 -2.50
CA ASP A 171 14.43 8.79 -1.85
C ASP A 171 14.45 8.53 -0.34
N PHE A 172 13.28 8.49 0.29
CA PHE A 172 13.15 8.18 1.71
C PHE A 172 13.75 6.80 2.07
N VAL A 173 13.44 5.75 1.31
CA VAL A 173 13.95 4.40 1.62
C VAL A 173 15.43 4.20 1.26
N ASN A 174 15.99 5.06 0.39
CA ASN A 174 17.41 5.04 0.05
C ASN A 174 18.26 5.91 0.98
N ASP A 175 17.66 6.77 1.81
CA ASP A 175 18.37 7.47 2.87
C ASP A 175 18.84 6.47 3.95
N ARG A 176 20.16 6.39 4.10
CA ARG A 176 20.81 5.51 5.09
C ARG A 176 20.43 5.85 6.53
N ALA A 177 20.01 7.08 6.82
CA ALA A 177 19.53 7.46 8.15
C ALA A 177 18.26 6.68 8.56
N ASN A 178 17.52 6.13 7.59
CA ASN A 178 16.33 5.32 7.85
C ASN A 178 16.63 3.83 8.05
N HIS A 179 17.83 3.35 7.71
CA HIS A 179 18.17 1.93 7.71
C HIS A 179 18.20 1.33 9.11
N GLY A 180 17.50 0.21 9.31
CA GLY A 180 17.43 -0.49 10.61
C GLY A 180 16.60 0.20 11.69
N THR A 181 15.79 1.22 11.36
CA THR A 181 15.15 2.09 12.38
C THR A 181 13.64 1.95 12.49
N ILE A 182 12.97 1.37 11.49
CA ILE A 182 11.51 1.38 11.36
C ILE A 182 10.93 0.04 11.83
N GLY A 183 10.05 0.04 12.82
CA GLY A 183 9.42 -1.20 13.28
C GLY A 183 8.20 -1.60 12.45
N ALA A 184 7.40 -0.63 12.02
CA ALA A 184 6.26 -0.86 11.13
C ALA A 184 6.30 0.13 9.96
N LEU A 185 6.21 -0.39 8.73
CA LEU A 185 6.13 0.41 7.51
C LEU A 185 4.84 0.07 6.75
N GLN A 186 4.16 1.07 6.21
CA GLN A 186 2.92 0.89 5.46
C GLN A 186 3.08 1.51 4.07
N ILE A 187 2.81 0.75 3.01
CA ILE A 187 2.91 1.22 1.62
C ILE A 187 1.51 1.34 1.03
N ASP A 188 1.08 2.57 0.80
CA ASP A 188 -0.23 2.94 0.26
C ASP A 188 -0.07 4.02 -0.83
N VAL A 189 0.89 3.80 -1.73
CA VAL A 189 1.24 4.73 -2.81
C VAL A 189 0.51 4.31 -4.07
N TYR A 190 -0.35 5.16 -4.63
CA TYR A 190 -1.03 4.90 -5.90
C TYR A 190 -0.86 6.07 -6.86
N ASP A 191 -0.93 5.79 -8.17
CA ASP A 191 -1.06 6.87 -9.15
C ASP A 191 -2.48 7.47 -9.15
N ALA A 192 -2.64 8.58 -9.88
CA ALA A 192 -3.93 9.27 -10.01
C ALA A 192 -5.06 8.42 -10.61
N THR A 193 -4.72 7.32 -11.29
CA THR A 193 -5.68 6.36 -11.84
C THR A 193 -5.97 5.20 -10.89
N ALA A 194 -5.50 5.28 -9.64
CA ALA A 194 -5.59 4.21 -8.65
C ALA A 194 -4.96 2.89 -9.16
N ARG A 195 -3.84 2.94 -9.89
CA ARG A 195 -3.20 1.73 -10.44
C ARG A 195 -1.95 1.36 -9.66
N GLY A 196 -2.08 0.31 -8.83
CA GLY A 196 -1.02 -0.39 -8.10
C GLY A 196 -0.05 0.49 -7.29
N PRO A 197 0.84 -0.12 -6.50
CA PRO A 197 2.02 0.62 -6.06
C PRO A 197 2.81 1.10 -7.27
N VAL A 198 2.98 2.42 -7.39
CA VAL A 198 3.85 3.05 -8.43
C VAL A 198 5.30 2.55 -8.27
N LEU A 199 5.67 2.25 -7.02
CA LEU A 199 6.94 1.66 -6.64
C LEU A 199 6.76 0.17 -6.32
N ASP A 200 6.92 -0.68 -7.33
CA ASP A 200 6.63 -2.11 -7.21
C ASP A 200 7.82 -3.03 -7.51
N SER A 201 9.05 -2.51 -7.58
CA SER A 201 10.24 -3.28 -7.96
C SER A 201 10.85 -4.07 -6.79
N VAL A 202 11.61 -5.14 -7.10
CA VAL A 202 12.37 -5.87 -6.07
C VAL A 202 13.37 -4.94 -5.38
N GLY A 203 14.02 -4.04 -6.13
CA GLY A 203 14.96 -3.06 -5.58
C GLY A 203 14.28 -2.15 -4.56
N PHE A 204 13.06 -1.68 -4.85
CA PHE A 204 12.27 -0.89 -3.91
C PHE A 204 11.96 -1.68 -2.64
N TYR A 205 11.45 -2.90 -2.77
CA TYR A 205 11.12 -3.73 -1.62
C TYR A 205 12.34 -4.12 -0.79
N ARG A 206 13.52 -4.29 -1.41
CA ARG A 206 14.79 -4.47 -0.68
C ARG A 206 15.21 -3.21 0.07
N ALA A 207 15.05 -2.03 -0.52
CA ALA A 207 15.32 -0.76 0.16
C ALA A 207 14.35 -0.53 1.34
N VAL A 208 13.07 -0.83 1.16
CA VAL A 208 12.07 -0.86 2.24
C VAL A 208 12.52 -1.81 3.35
N ARG A 209 12.90 -3.04 3.02
CA ARG A 209 13.37 -4.01 4.00
C ARG A 209 14.62 -3.53 4.75
N ALA A 210 15.54 -2.85 4.08
CA ALA A 210 16.73 -2.27 4.74
C ALA A 210 16.37 -1.18 5.76
N CYS A 211 15.23 -0.49 5.60
CA CYS A 211 14.73 0.47 6.57
C CYS A 211 14.15 -0.17 7.84
N LEU A 212 13.71 -1.42 7.75
CA LEU A 212 13.09 -2.12 8.88
C LEU A 212 14.12 -2.52 9.94
N THR A 213 13.71 -2.51 11.21
CA THR A 213 14.49 -3.12 12.30
C THR A 213 14.65 -4.63 12.09
N GLU A 214 15.50 -5.28 12.89
CA GLU A 214 15.68 -6.75 12.85
C GLU A 214 14.38 -7.55 13.04
N ALA A 215 13.32 -6.95 13.57
CA ALA A 215 12.00 -7.59 13.71
C ALA A 215 10.88 -6.64 13.25
N GLY A 216 11.07 -5.97 12.12
CA GLY A 216 10.09 -5.06 11.54
C GLY A 216 9.10 -5.75 10.60
N VAL A 217 7.94 -5.13 10.44
CA VAL A 217 6.84 -5.59 9.57
C VAL A 217 6.49 -4.51 8.56
N VAL A 218 6.24 -4.90 7.31
CA VAL A 218 5.63 -4.02 6.31
C VAL A 218 4.24 -4.52 5.92
N THR A 219 3.29 -3.60 5.76
CA THR A 219 2.01 -3.87 5.08
C THR A 219 1.94 -3.11 3.77
N VAL A 220 1.38 -3.73 2.73
CA VAL A 220 1.32 -3.18 1.37
C VAL A 220 -0.09 -3.34 0.83
N ASN A 221 -0.70 -2.25 0.40
CA ASN A 221 -2.00 -2.27 -0.26
C ASN A 221 -1.82 -2.66 -1.74
N LEU A 222 -2.48 -3.73 -2.17
CA LEU A 222 -2.43 -4.25 -3.54
C LEU A 222 -3.84 -4.38 -4.12
N PHE A 223 -3.96 -4.36 -5.45
CA PHE A 223 -5.20 -4.77 -6.12
C PHE A 223 -5.21 -6.27 -6.32
N GLY A 224 -6.25 -6.96 -5.83
CA GLY A 224 -6.39 -8.41 -5.86
C GLY A 224 -6.73 -8.95 -7.25
N ASP A 225 -7.78 -8.41 -7.88
CA ASP A 225 -8.24 -8.79 -9.23
C ASP A 225 -7.53 -7.96 -10.32
N HIS A 226 -6.19 -7.89 -10.26
CA HIS A 226 -5.35 -7.23 -11.26
C HIS A 226 -4.03 -7.99 -11.49
N PRO A 227 -3.49 -8.08 -12.73
CA PRO A 227 -2.24 -8.79 -13.01
C PRO A 227 -1.03 -8.33 -12.19
N SER A 228 -1.06 -7.09 -11.68
CA SER A 228 -0.03 -6.57 -10.79
C SER A 228 0.04 -7.32 -9.45
N PHE A 229 -1.02 -7.97 -8.99
CA PHE A 229 -1.03 -8.70 -7.72
C PHE A 229 0.06 -9.77 -7.68
N VAL A 230 0.00 -10.70 -8.65
CA VAL A 230 0.92 -11.84 -8.75
C VAL A 230 2.36 -11.35 -8.90
N ARG A 231 2.56 -10.29 -9.69
CA ARG A 231 3.87 -9.66 -9.87
C ARG A 231 4.40 -9.07 -8.56
N ASN A 232 3.57 -8.34 -7.83
CA ASN A 232 3.94 -7.76 -6.54
C ASN A 232 4.27 -8.84 -5.51
N MET A 233 3.45 -9.89 -5.40
CA MET A 233 3.71 -11.00 -4.50
C MET A 233 5.03 -11.70 -4.82
N LYS A 234 5.35 -11.93 -6.10
CA LYS A 234 6.65 -12.50 -6.49
C LYS A 234 7.82 -11.63 -6.03
N ARG A 235 7.72 -10.31 -6.23
CA ARG A 235 8.79 -9.36 -5.90
C ARG A 235 8.95 -9.15 -4.40
N LEU A 236 7.85 -9.12 -3.66
CA LEU A 236 7.86 -9.11 -2.19
C LEU A 236 8.52 -10.37 -1.65
N ASN A 237 8.14 -11.55 -2.16
CA ASN A 237 8.76 -12.82 -1.75
C ASN A 237 10.27 -12.82 -2.01
N GLU A 238 10.71 -12.30 -3.16
CA GLU A 238 12.14 -12.18 -3.47
C GLU A 238 12.88 -11.19 -2.54
N ALA A 239 12.22 -10.11 -2.12
CA ALA A 239 12.82 -9.10 -1.26
C ALA A 239 12.83 -9.50 0.23
N PHE A 240 11.86 -10.29 0.67
CA PHE A 240 11.63 -10.66 2.07
C PHE A 240 11.88 -12.15 2.36
N ASP A 241 12.69 -12.83 1.54
CA ASP A 241 13.08 -14.23 1.70
C ASP A 241 11.89 -15.19 1.85
N GLY A 242 10.82 -14.97 1.10
CA GLY A 242 9.61 -15.79 1.16
C GLY A 242 8.69 -15.51 2.37
N ARG A 243 9.06 -14.59 3.26
CA ARG A 243 8.29 -14.28 4.48
C ARG A 243 7.20 -13.25 4.21
N VAL A 244 6.28 -13.62 3.32
CA VAL A 244 5.19 -12.76 2.83
C VAL A 244 3.87 -13.53 2.79
N VAL A 245 2.83 -12.96 3.40
CA VAL A 245 1.44 -13.45 3.32
C VAL A 245 0.54 -12.32 2.84
N ALA A 246 -0.54 -12.63 2.12
CA ALA A 246 -1.55 -11.64 1.78
C ALA A 246 -2.89 -12.05 2.36
N LEU A 247 -3.60 -11.13 2.99
CA LEU A 247 -4.97 -11.35 3.44
C LEU A 247 -5.92 -11.58 2.24
N PRO A 248 -7.11 -12.17 2.48
CA PRO A 248 -8.14 -12.29 1.47
C PRO A 248 -8.57 -10.92 0.93
N GLU A 249 -9.12 -10.93 -0.27
CA GLU A 249 -9.64 -9.73 -0.92
C GLU A 249 -10.82 -9.16 -0.15
N VAL A 250 -10.80 -7.85 0.10
CA VAL A 250 -11.92 -7.12 0.69
C VAL A 250 -12.87 -6.62 -0.39
N HIS A 251 -14.06 -6.17 0.01
CA HIS A 251 -15.16 -5.82 -0.90
C HIS A 251 -14.80 -4.81 -2.01
N ASP A 252 -13.76 -4.00 -1.82
CA ASP A 252 -13.32 -2.96 -2.76
C ASP A 252 -12.19 -3.43 -3.70
N GLY A 253 -11.85 -4.73 -3.71
CA GLY A 253 -10.86 -5.33 -4.61
C GLY A 253 -9.42 -5.24 -4.10
N ASN A 254 -9.21 -4.71 -2.90
CA ASN A 254 -7.89 -4.59 -2.29
C ASN A 254 -7.48 -5.90 -1.59
N ARG A 255 -6.19 -6.18 -1.59
CA ARG A 255 -5.54 -7.26 -0.83
C ARG A 255 -4.34 -6.69 -0.11
N ILE A 256 -4.28 -6.90 1.20
CA ILE A 256 -3.16 -6.42 2.02
C ILE A 256 -2.10 -7.51 2.12
N ALA A 257 -0.93 -7.27 1.56
CA ALA A 257 0.25 -8.08 1.80
C ALA A 257 0.95 -7.65 3.11
N ILE A 258 1.48 -8.62 3.84
CA ILE A 258 2.25 -8.45 5.07
C ILE A 258 3.58 -9.16 4.84
N ALA A 259 4.69 -8.46 5.00
CA ALA A 259 6.02 -9.03 4.88
C ALA A 259 6.87 -8.76 6.13
N PHE A 260 7.72 -9.72 6.47
CA PHE A 260 8.48 -9.73 7.72
C PHE A 260 9.97 -9.64 7.42
N SER A 261 10.68 -8.76 8.13
CA SER A 261 12.12 -8.57 7.93
C SER A 261 12.99 -9.53 8.77
N GLY A 262 12.49 -9.98 9.94
CA GLY A 262 13.28 -10.64 10.98
C GLY A 262 13.61 -12.12 10.82
N PRO A 263 13.64 -12.96 11.86
CA PRO A 263 13.73 -14.40 11.67
C PRO A 263 12.40 -14.98 11.16
N ALA A 264 12.39 -16.29 10.84
CA ALA A 264 11.15 -17.02 10.63
C ALA A 264 10.26 -16.91 11.88
N LEU A 265 8.95 -16.78 11.67
CA LEU A 265 7.98 -16.69 12.76
C LEU A 265 7.33 -18.04 12.98
N ASP A 266 7.12 -18.38 14.25
CA ASP A 266 6.20 -19.44 14.66
C ASP A 266 5.43 -18.95 15.88
N VAL A 267 4.17 -18.54 15.65
CA VAL A 267 3.34 -17.89 16.66
C VAL A 267 2.03 -18.67 16.83
N PRO A 268 1.73 -19.19 18.03
CA PRO A 268 0.46 -19.87 18.27
C PRO A 268 -0.74 -18.99 17.91
N PHE A 269 -1.73 -19.55 17.22
CA PHE A 269 -2.96 -18.83 16.89
C PHE A 269 -3.71 -18.38 18.15
N THR A 270 -3.55 -19.09 19.27
CA THR A 270 -4.07 -18.67 20.58
C THR A 270 -3.47 -17.34 21.04
N THR A 271 -2.16 -17.13 20.81
CA THR A 271 -1.48 -15.85 21.08
C THR A 271 -1.99 -14.76 20.16
N LEU A 272 -2.10 -15.03 18.85
CA LEU A 272 -2.67 -14.07 17.90
C LEU A 272 -4.11 -13.70 18.28
N GLN A 273 -4.93 -14.68 18.70
CA GLN A 273 -6.30 -14.46 19.16
C GLN A 273 -6.37 -13.57 20.40
N ALA A 274 -5.46 -13.74 21.35
CA ALA A 274 -5.36 -12.86 22.52
C ALA A 274 -5.02 -11.42 22.10
N ARG A 275 -4.04 -11.25 21.21
CA ARG A 275 -3.67 -9.93 20.66
C ARG A 275 -4.81 -9.28 19.89
N ALA A 276 -5.53 -10.04 19.06
CA ALA A 276 -6.68 -9.54 18.31
C ALA A 276 -7.82 -9.04 19.21
N LYS A 277 -8.10 -9.74 20.32
CA LYS A 277 -9.08 -9.28 21.31
C LYS A 277 -8.67 -7.94 21.93
N LEU A 278 -7.39 -7.77 22.25
CA LEU A 278 -6.87 -6.52 22.79
C LEU A 278 -6.94 -5.39 21.75
N ILE A 279 -6.55 -5.65 20.50
CA ILE A 279 -6.66 -4.68 19.40
C ILE A 279 -8.12 -4.23 19.22
N GLU A 280 -9.07 -5.16 19.22
CA GLU A 280 -10.48 -4.80 19.09
C GLU A 280 -10.99 -3.95 20.27
N ALA A 281 -10.59 -4.29 21.50
CA ALA A 281 -11.00 -3.58 22.70
C ALA A 281 -10.42 -2.15 22.78
N GLU A 282 -9.11 -2.01 22.52
CA GLU A 282 -8.38 -0.76 22.70
C GLU A 282 -8.44 0.16 21.47
N LEU A 283 -8.51 -0.44 20.28
CA LEU A 283 -8.33 0.26 19.01
C LEU A 283 -9.56 0.21 18.10
N GLY A 284 -10.55 -0.63 18.41
CA GLY A 284 -11.78 -0.75 17.62
C GLY A 284 -11.58 -1.31 16.20
N LEU A 285 -10.42 -1.91 15.92
CA LEU A 285 -10.09 -2.52 14.63
C LEU A 285 -10.51 -4.00 14.63
N PRO A 286 -11.09 -4.55 13.54
CA PRO A 286 -11.69 -5.89 13.52
C PRO A 286 -10.66 -7.04 13.42
N ALA A 287 -9.70 -7.08 14.35
CA ALA A 287 -8.50 -7.91 14.26
C ALA A 287 -8.75 -9.42 14.25
N ARG A 288 -9.85 -9.90 14.85
CA ARG A 288 -10.21 -11.33 14.77
C ARG A 288 -10.56 -11.77 13.34
N LYS A 289 -11.04 -10.85 12.49
CA LYS A 289 -11.27 -11.15 11.07
C LYS A 289 -9.95 -11.38 10.33
N TRP A 290 -8.89 -10.66 10.69
CA TRP A 290 -7.59 -10.81 10.06
C TRP A 290 -6.97 -12.18 10.35
N ILE A 291 -7.17 -12.72 11.56
CA ILE A 291 -6.72 -14.09 11.90
C ILE A 291 -7.36 -15.14 10.98
N LYS A 292 -8.68 -15.06 10.78
CA LYS A 292 -9.38 -15.95 9.85
C LYS A 292 -8.80 -15.82 8.44
N GLY A 293 -8.56 -14.59 7.99
CA GLY A 293 -7.93 -14.33 6.70
C GLY A 293 -6.52 -14.91 6.58
N LEU A 294 -5.71 -14.88 7.65
CA LEU A 294 -4.39 -15.53 7.68
C LEU A 294 -4.49 -17.04 7.53
N GLN A 295 -5.43 -17.68 8.24
CA GLN A 295 -5.67 -19.13 8.14
C GLN A 295 -6.10 -19.54 6.74
N GLU A 296 -7.05 -18.80 6.15
CA GLU A 296 -7.52 -19.02 4.78
C GLU A 296 -6.40 -18.85 3.75
N SER A 297 -5.56 -17.82 3.91
CA SER A 297 -4.53 -17.48 2.92
C SER A 297 -3.29 -18.39 2.98
N THR A 298 -2.98 -18.93 4.15
CA THR A 298 -1.83 -19.83 4.34
C THR A 298 -2.20 -21.30 4.20
N GLY A 299 -3.49 -21.65 4.28
CA GLY A 299 -3.94 -23.03 4.37
C GLY A 299 -3.48 -23.75 5.65
N GLN A 300 -2.97 -22.99 6.63
CA GLN A 300 -2.46 -23.53 7.88
C GLN A 300 -3.62 -23.84 8.82
N ASN A 301 -3.94 -25.13 8.92
CA ASN A 301 -4.90 -25.69 9.89
C ASN A 301 -4.23 -26.12 11.21
N GLY A 302 -2.93 -25.83 11.37
CA GLY A 302 -2.16 -26.11 12.58
C GLY A 302 -2.49 -25.18 13.74
N SER A 303 -1.84 -25.41 14.89
CA SER A 303 -2.03 -24.58 16.09
C SER A 303 -1.30 -23.23 16.05
N SER A 304 -0.39 -23.03 15.09
CA SER A 304 0.45 -21.86 14.96
C SER A 304 0.44 -21.29 13.55
N PHE A 305 0.64 -19.98 13.45
CA PHE A 305 1.00 -19.27 12.23
C PHE A 305 2.52 -19.34 12.07
N SER A 306 2.98 -19.91 10.95
CA SER A 306 4.41 -20.04 10.66
C SER A 306 4.75 -19.43 9.30
N ILE A 307 5.83 -18.66 9.21
CA ILE A 307 6.30 -18.05 7.96
C ILE A 307 7.80 -17.81 7.93
#